data_AF-A0A7X7WJ98-F1
#
_entry.id   AF-A0A7X7WJ98-F1
#
_cell.length_a   1.000
_cell.length_b   1.000
_cell.length_c   1.000
_cell.angle_alpha   90.00
_cell.angle_beta   90.00
_cell.angle_gamma   90.00
#
_symmetry.space_group_name_H-M   'P 1'
#
loop_
_entity.id
_entity.type
_entity.pdbx_description
1 polymer ?
#
loop_
_entity_poly.entity_id
_entity_poly.type
_entity_poly.pdbx_seq_one_letter_code
_entity_poly.pdbx_strand_id
1 'polypeptide(L)'
;MQIKFVDHQTLIKLADCGPFQSSGQCDRLDDIKEAVRNAISRLPRTQQTIINMYFFENASLEQIIDETGLSPRMIRRLMSAAKTTLRYSLQDIVNKQWPSIGRASYRCPICLHKARAAIDKMIREKPDSQSWRMFNQNLSEKFGVKVNPPIMLKYHIKYHQKG
;
A
#
# COMPACT_ATOMS: atom_id res chain seq x y z
N MET A 1 2.10 -12.86 24.87
CA MET A 1 2.17 -11.55 24.19
C MET A 1 1.26 -11.58 22.98
N GLN A 2 0.14 -10.85 22.97
CA GLN A 2 -0.80 -10.89 21.84
C GLN A 2 -0.28 -10.02 20.69
N ILE A 3 0.13 -10.66 19.59
CA ILE A 3 0.52 -9.98 18.36
C ILE A 3 -0.75 -9.44 17.67
N LYS A 4 -1.13 -8.19 17.97
CA LYS A 4 -2.25 -7.49 17.28
C LYS A 4 -1.78 -6.86 15.95
N PHE A 5 -1.03 -7.62 15.17
CA PHE A 5 -0.54 -7.15 13.89
C PHE A 5 -1.66 -7.04 12.85
N VAL A 6 -1.33 -6.53 11.67
CA VAL A 6 -2.04 -6.90 10.43
C VAL A 6 -1.98 -8.42 10.35
N ASP A 7 -3.11 -9.07 10.67
CA ASP A 7 -3.07 -10.33 11.40
C ASP A 7 -2.57 -11.52 10.57
N HIS A 8 -2.27 -12.66 11.20
CA HIS A 8 -1.80 -13.85 10.47
C HIS A 8 -2.91 -14.41 9.56
N GLN A 9 -4.18 -14.38 9.96
CA GLN A 9 -5.30 -14.68 9.06
C GLN A 9 -5.53 -13.57 7.99
N THR A 10 -4.64 -12.56 7.97
CA THR A 10 -4.39 -11.51 6.97
C THR A 10 -2.92 -11.46 6.45
N LEU A 11 -2.01 -12.38 6.83
CA LEU A 11 -0.58 -12.40 6.38
C LEU A 11 0.25 -13.69 6.56
N ILE A 12 -0.15 -14.63 7.45
CA ILE A 12 0.55 -15.91 7.70
C ILE A 12 -0.37 -17.15 7.63
N LYS A 13 -1.69 -17.15 7.87
CA LYS A 13 -2.60 -18.20 7.31
C LYS A 13 -2.60 -18.14 5.79
N LEU A 14 -2.49 -16.92 5.27
CA LEU A 14 -1.69 -16.62 4.09
C LEU A 14 -0.26 -17.20 4.32
N ALA A 15 -0.06 -18.53 4.21
CA ALA A 15 1.14 -19.36 4.48
C ALA A 15 1.18 -20.28 5.74
N ASP A 16 0.05 -20.82 6.24
CA ASP A 16 -0.04 -21.21 7.67
C ASP A 16 1.07 -22.16 8.19
N CYS A 17 1.80 -21.71 9.22
CA CYS A 17 2.75 -22.51 10.00
C CYS A 17 2.00 -23.46 10.96
N GLY A 18 1.19 -24.35 10.39
CA GLY A 18 0.80 -25.59 11.07
C GLY A 18 2.02 -26.48 11.36
N PRO A 19 1.91 -27.47 12.25
CA PRO A 19 3.04 -28.26 12.75
C PRO A 19 3.54 -29.32 11.75
N PHE A 20 3.89 -28.92 10.53
CA PHE A 20 4.60 -29.76 9.57
C PHE A 20 5.90 -29.07 9.11
N GLN A 21 6.96 -29.43 9.83
CA GLN A 21 8.33 -28.95 9.57
C GLN A 21 8.77 -29.33 8.15
N SER A 22 9.20 -28.32 7.39
CA SER A 22 9.96 -28.53 6.16
C SER A 22 10.97 -27.38 6.00
N SER A 23 12.24 -27.74 5.79
CA SER A 23 13.42 -26.89 6.05
C SER A 23 13.67 -25.76 5.03
N GLY A 24 12.66 -25.36 4.25
CA GLY A 24 12.72 -24.27 3.26
C GLY A 24 11.79 -23.08 3.56
N GLN A 25 11.27 -22.95 4.78
CA GLN A 25 10.35 -21.85 5.14
C GLN A 25 11.05 -20.57 5.64
N CYS A 26 12.32 -20.62 6.06
CA CYS A 26 12.97 -19.47 6.72
C CYS A 26 13.14 -18.29 5.76
N ASP A 27 13.86 -18.50 4.65
CA ASP A 27 14.18 -17.48 3.65
C ASP A 27 12.93 -16.77 3.12
N ARG A 28 11.83 -17.52 2.91
CA ARG A 28 10.53 -16.99 2.49
C ARG A 28 9.90 -16.02 3.49
N LEU A 29 10.13 -16.21 4.79
CA LEU A 29 9.64 -15.30 5.82
C LEU A 29 10.47 -14.03 5.87
N ASP A 30 11.77 -14.10 5.61
CA ASP A 30 12.64 -12.92 5.58
C ASP A 30 12.43 -12.06 4.31
N ASP A 31 12.19 -12.68 3.15
CA ASP A 31 11.61 -12.06 1.94
C ASP A 31 10.40 -11.16 2.28
N ILE A 32 9.45 -11.71 3.06
CA ILE A 32 8.20 -11.03 3.45
C ILE A 32 8.49 -9.91 4.47
N LYS A 33 9.34 -10.16 5.48
CA LYS A 33 9.75 -9.15 6.48
C LYS A 33 10.43 -7.97 5.81
N GLU A 34 11.35 -8.19 4.88
CA GLU A 34 12.05 -7.12 4.17
C GLU A 34 11.08 -6.31 3.31
N ALA A 35 10.19 -6.97 2.56
CA ALA A 35 9.17 -6.30 1.78
C ALA A 35 8.21 -5.43 2.63
N VAL A 36 7.81 -5.91 3.81
CA VAL A 36 7.00 -5.13 4.77
C VAL A 36 7.77 -3.90 5.26
N ARG A 37 9.05 -4.04 5.64
CA ARG A 37 9.91 -2.91 6.01
C ARG A 37 10.06 -1.90 4.86
N ASN A 38 10.31 -2.38 3.65
CA ASN A 38 10.46 -1.57 2.43
C ASN A 38 9.14 -0.90 1.97
N ALA A 39 7.98 -1.45 2.33
CA ALA A 39 6.68 -0.81 2.12
C ALA A 39 6.39 0.26 3.19
N ILE A 40 6.78 0.03 4.44
CA ILE A 40 6.64 0.99 5.55
C ILE A 40 7.57 2.19 5.34
N SER A 41 8.84 1.99 4.98
CA SER A 41 9.82 3.07 4.79
C SER A 41 9.46 4.09 3.70
N ARG A 42 8.56 3.71 2.77
CA ARG A 42 8.00 4.57 1.72
C ARG A 42 6.78 5.39 2.16
N LEU A 43 6.21 5.10 3.34
CA LEU A 43 5.14 5.93 3.91
C LEU A 43 5.70 7.29 4.37
N PRO A 44 4.90 8.37 4.41
CA PRO A 44 5.28 9.61 5.09
C PRO A 44 5.67 9.34 6.56
N ARG A 45 6.70 10.02 7.09
CA ARG A 45 7.27 9.75 8.43
C ARG A 45 6.21 9.65 9.54
N THR A 46 5.23 10.57 9.59
CA THR A 46 4.11 10.52 10.54
C THR A 46 3.26 9.26 10.43
N GLN A 47 3.08 8.70 9.23
CA GLN A 47 2.40 7.42 9.01
C GLN A 47 3.28 6.24 9.41
N GLN A 48 4.62 6.32 9.26
CA GLN A 48 5.53 5.32 9.79
C GLN A 48 5.43 5.23 11.31
N THR A 49 5.56 6.36 12.02
CA THR A 49 5.42 6.42 13.49
C THR A 49 4.10 5.82 13.97
N ILE A 50 2.97 6.25 13.42
CA ILE A 50 1.64 5.74 13.80
C ILE A 50 1.49 4.23 13.52
N ILE A 51 2.07 3.71 12.44
CA ILE A 51 2.04 2.26 12.14
C ILE A 51 2.97 1.48 13.08
N ASN A 52 4.16 1.98 13.37
CA ASN A 52 5.12 1.35 14.28
C ASN A 52 4.53 1.24 15.69
N MET A 53 4.09 2.38 16.25
CA MET A 53 3.46 2.45 17.57
C MET A 53 2.26 1.50 17.68
N TYR A 54 1.31 1.56 16.74
CA TYR A 54 0.07 0.79 16.85
C TYR A 54 0.26 -0.71 16.63
N PHE A 55 1.10 -1.13 15.68
CA PHE A 55 1.20 -2.54 15.27
C PHE A 55 2.40 -3.30 15.84
N PHE A 56 3.54 -2.64 16.06
CA PHE A 56 4.75 -3.29 16.57
C PHE A 56 4.88 -3.09 18.08
N GLU A 57 4.68 -1.86 18.56
CA GLU A 57 4.80 -1.51 19.99
C GLU A 57 3.49 -1.78 20.77
N ASN A 58 2.36 -1.96 20.07
CA ASN A 58 1.01 -2.18 20.62
C ASN A 58 0.46 -1.00 21.44
N ALA A 59 0.91 0.22 21.15
CA ALA A 59 0.49 1.45 21.83
C ALA A 59 -1.02 1.71 21.70
N SER A 60 -1.63 2.25 22.76
CA SER A 60 -3.03 2.68 22.77
C SER A 60 -3.26 3.87 21.83
N LEU A 61 -4.53 4.15 21.49
CA LEU A 61 -4.85 5.35 20.73
C LEU A 61 -4.51 6.63 21.52
N GLU A 62 -4.58 6.62 22.85
CA GLU A 62 -4.14 7.75 23.70
C GLU A 62 -2.63 7.94 23.63
N GLN A 63 -1.84 6.88 23.82
CA GLN A 63 -0.37 6.96 23.74
C GLN A 63 0.13 7.50 22.39
N ILE A 64 -0.59 7.21 21.29
CA ILE A 64 -0.28 7.76 19.96
C ILE A 64 -0.74 9.22 19.83
N ILE A 65 -1.82 9.65 20.51
CA ILE A 65 -2.20 11.07 20.60
C ILE A 65 -1.12 11.86 21.34
N ASP A 66 -0.66 11.35 22.49
CA ASP A 66 0.29 12.01 23.37
C ASP A 66 1.66 12.19 22.70
N GLU A 67 2.20 11.12 22.10
CA GLU A 67 3.51 11.14 21.40
C GLU A 67 3.47 11.99 20.11
N THR A 68 2.36 12.00 19.37
CA THR A 68 2.30 12.68 18.04
C THR A 68 1.66 14.07 18.07
N GLY A 69 1.00 14.45 19.18
CA GLY A 69 0.20 15.66 19.28
C GLY A 69 -1.03 15.70 18.34
N LEU A 70 -1.41 14.58 17.72
CA LEU A 70 -2.45 14.52 16.70
C LEU A 70 -3.80 14.12 17.26
N SER A 71 -4.87 14.81 16.84
CA SER A 71 -6.23 14.42 17.23
C SER A 71 -6.59 12.97 16.79
N PRO A 72 -7.41 12.24 17.55
CA PRO A 72 -7.81 10.86 17.21
C PRO A 72 -8.46 10.73 15.82
N ARG A 73 -9.16 11.77 15.35
CA ARG A 73 -9.71 11.84 13.99
C ARG A 73 -8.62 11.89 12.93
N MET A 74 -7.53 12.61 13.18
CA MET A 74 -6.37 12.66 12.30
C MET A 74 -5.61 11.33 12.27
N ILE A 75 -5.36 10.73 13.44
CA ILE A 75 -4.67 9.43 13.55
C ILE A 75 -5.44 8.35 12.78
N ARG A 76 -6.76 8.20 13.01
CA ARG A 76 -7.60 7.25 12.27
C ARG A 76 -7.54 7.47 10.74
N ARG A 77 -7.52 8.74 10.29
CA ARG A 77 -7.38 9.10 8.87
C ARG A 77 -6.01 8.71 8.30
N LEU A 78 -4.93 8.91 9.06
CA LEU A 78 -3.56 8.56 8.68
C LEU A 78 -3.34 7.05 8.67
N MET A 79 -3.83 6.32 9.68
CA MET A 79 -3.83 4.85 9.72
C MET A 79 -4.57 4.25 8.53
N SER A 80 -5.74 4.78 8.18
CA SER A 80 -6.53 4.31 7.03
C SER A 80 -5.77 4.52 5.72
N ALA A 81 -5.18 5.70 5.51
CA ALA A 81 -4.36 5.99 4.34
C ALA A 81 -3.11 5.09 4.26
N ALA A 82 -2.40 4.89 5.38
CA ALA A 82 -1.23 4.03 5.48
C ALA A 82 -1.59 2.57 5.14
N LYS A 83 -2.66 2.02 5.72
CA LYS A 83 -3.18 0.68 5.38
C LYS A 83 -3.50 0.52 3.90
N THR A 84 -4.08 1.54 3.26
CA THR A 84 -4.33 1.52 1.81
C THR A 84 -3.04 1.48 1.01
N THR A 85 -2.06 2.34 1.32
CA THR A 85 -0.74 2.36 0.65
C THR A 85 0.02 1.06 0.82
N LEU A 86 0.04 0.49 2.04
CA LEU A 86 0.66 -0.81 2.32
C LEU A 86 -0.03 -1.95 1.56
N ARG A 87 -1.36 -1.99 1.52
CA ARG A 87 -2.13 -3.00 0.77
C ARG A 87 -1.78 -3.01 -0.72
N TYR A 88 -1.57 -1.84 -1.33
CA TYR A 88 -1.14 -1.76 -2.73
C TYR A 88 0.35 -2.08 -2.91
N SER A 89 1.21 -1.64 -1.99
CA SER A 89 2.67 -1.85 -2.06
C SER A 89 3.07 -3.32 -1.87
N LEU A 90 2.32 -4.07 -1.07
CA LEU A 90 2.54 -5.50 -0.80
C LEU A 90 1.73 -6.42 -1.73
N GLN A 91 0.90 -5.86 -2.61
CA GLN A 91 -0.06 -6.61 -3.44
C GLN A 91 0.62 -7.71 -4.28
N ASP A 92 1.77 -7.44 -4.91
CA ASP A 92 2.44 -8.42 -5.75
C ASP A 92 3.11 -9.55 -4.96
N ILE A 93 3.57 -9.31 -3.73
CA ILE A 93 4.08 -10.37 -2.84
C ILE A 93 2.94 -11.20 -2.26
N VAL A 94 1.82 -10.55 -1.90
CA VAL A 94 0.58 -11.26 -1.52
C VAL A 94 0.09 -12.15 -2.65
N ASN A 95 0.16 -11.68 -3.90
CA ASN A 95 -0.18 -12.47 -5.08
C ASN A 95 0.82 -13.62 -5.36
N LYS A 96 2.13 -13.38 -5.19
CA LYS A 96 3.22 -14.35 -5.43
C LYS A 96 3.15 -15.51 -4.43
N GLN A 97 2.98 -15.20 -3.15
CA GLN A 97 2.95 -16.20 -2.08
C GLN A 97 1.57 -16.87 -1.96
N TRP A 98 0.47 -16.15 -2.24
CA TRP A 98 -0.91 -16.67 -2.07
C TRP A 98 -1.84 -16.44 -3.28
N PRO A 99 -1.61 -17.16 -4.40
CA PRO A 99 -2.40 -17.02 -5.64
C PRO A 99 -3.88 -17.41 -5.53
N SER A 100 -4.29 -18.04 -4.42
CA SER A 100 -5.70 -18.33 -4.09
C SER A 100 -6.43 -17.10 -3.54
N ILE A 101 -5.73 -16.24 -2.78
CA ILE A 101 -6.32 -15.12 -2.03
C ILE A 101 -6.17 -13.80 -2.82
N GLY A 102 -5.10 -13.65 -3.61
CA GLY A 102 -4.84 -12.44 -4.41
C GLY A 102 -5.83 -12.12 -5.53
N ARG A 103 -6.70 -13.08 -5.91
CA ARG A 103 -7.51 -13.06 -7.15
C ARG A 103 -8.50 -11.89 -7.27
N ALA A 104 -8.93 -11.29 -6.15
CA ALA A 104 -9.94 -10.23 -6.12
C ALA A 104 -9.34 -8.84 -5.88
N SER A 105 -8.31 -8.46 -6.65
CA SER A 105 -7.63 -7.16 -6.49
C SER A 105 -7.39 -6.43 -7.82
N TYR A 106 -8.11 -5.32 -8.03
CA TYR A 106 -7.88 -4.40 -9.16
C TYR A 106 -6.44 -3.86 -9.10
N ARG A 107 -5.55 -4.42 -9.92
CA ARG A 107 -4.20 -3.87 -10.15
C ARG A 107 -4.34 -2.50 -10.83
N CYS A 108 -3.61 -1.49 -10.37
CA CYS A 108 -3.69 -0.15 -10.98
C CYS A 108 -3.20 -0.20 -12.45
N PRO A 109 -4.02 0.25 -13.43
CA PRO A 109 -3.65 0.17 -14.86
C PRO A 109 -2.44 1.04 -15.22
N ILE A 110 -2.13 2.06 -14.41
CA ILE A 110 -0.93 2.90 -14.58
C ILE A 110 0.31 2.19 -14.02
N CYS A 111 0.19 1.51 -12.88
CA CYS A 111 1.31 0.80 -12.25
C CYS A 111 1.81 -0.38 -13.09
N LEU A 112 0.90 -1.07 -13.80
CA LEU A 112 1.24 -2.16 -14.72
C LEU A 112 1.74 -1.68 -16.09
N HIS A 113 1.59 -0.41 -16.44
CA HIS A 113 1.87 0.02 -17.81
C HIS A 113 3.37 0.14 -18.07
N LYS A 114 3.83 -0.37 -19.22
CA LYS A 114 5.23 -0.29 -19.66
C LYS A 114 5.81 1.14 -19.65
N ALA A 115 4.96 2.15 -19.87
CA ALA A 115 5.35 3.56 -19.83
C ALA A 115 5.06 4.24 -18.48
N ARG A 116 4.99 3.49 -17.36
CA ARG A 116 4.66 4.01 -16.02
C ARG A 116 5.39 5.32 -15.70
N ALA A 117 6.71 5.37 -15.84
CA ALA A 117 7.51 6.55 -15.47
C ALA A 117 7.13 7.80 -16.30
N ALA A 118 6.78 7.63 -17.58
CA ALA A 118 6.33 8.72 -18.44
C ALA A 118 4.90 9.18 -18.09
N ILE A 119 4.02 8.27 -17.69
CA ILE A 119 2.70 8.59 -17.14
C ILE A 119 2.83 9.29 -15.78
N ASP A 120 3.72 8.81 -14.91
CA ASP A 120 4.02 9.40 -13.60
C ASP A 120 4.63 10.80 -13.71
N LYS A 121 5.41 11.07 -14.77
CA LYS A 121 5.86 12.41 -15.15
C LYS A 121 4.66 13.27 -15.61
N MET A 122 3.92 12.83 -16.62
CA MET A 122 2.77 13.58 -17.18
C MET A 122 1.67 13.86 -16.14
N ILE A 123 1.49 12.99 -15.15
CA ILE A 123 0.58 13.18 -14.01
C ILE A 123 1.04 14.32 -13.09
N ARG A 124 2.35 14.42 -12.81
CA ARG A 124 2.94 15.50 -12.00
C ARG A 124 2.96 16.83 -12.75
N GLU A 125 3.01 16.80 -14.07
CA GLU A 125 3.01 17.97 -14.96
C GLU A 125 1.59 18.44 -15.38
N LYS A 126 0.51 17.83 -14.88
CA LYS A 126 -0.86 18.20 -15.28
C LYS A 126 -1.21 19.64 -14.84
N PRO A 127 -1.50 20.58 -15.76
CA PRO A 127 -1.93 21.94 -15.39
C PRO A 127 -3.22 21.91 -14.57
N ASP A 128 -3.33 22.73 -13.52
CA ASP A 128 -4.49 22.71 -12.61
C ASP A 128 -5.82 23.02 -13.31
N SER A 129 -5.79 23.89 -14.32
CA SER A 129 -6.93 24.19 -15.21
C SER A 129 -7.46 22.97 -15.98
N GLN A 130 -6.66 21.92 -16.17
CA GLN A 130 -7.09 20.72 -16.90
C GLN A 130 -7.89 19.76 -16.00
N SER A 131 -9.12 19.45 -16.42
CA SER A 131 -9.99 18.50 -15.74
C SER A 131 -9.45 17.06 -15.81
N TRP A 132 -9.71 16.26 -14.76
CA TRP A 132 -9.33 14.84 -14.71
C TRP A 132 -10.01 13.98 -15.80
N ARG A 133 -11.14 14.44 -16.37
CA ARG A 133 -11.79 13.77 -17.51
C ARG A 133 -10.99 13.96 -18.79
N MET A 134 -10.60 15.19 -19.09
CA MET A 134 -9.76 15.51 -20.26
C MET A 134 -8.38 14.86 -20.12
N PHE A 135 -7.73 15.00 -18.97
CA PHE A 135 -6.42 14.39 -18.73
C PHE A 135 -6.42 12.85 -18.92
N ASN A 136 -7.49 12.17 -18.51
CA ASN A 136 -7.67 10.73 -18.75
C ASN A 136 -7.84 10.39 -20.24
N GLN A 137 -8.48 11.26 -21.02
CA GLN A 137 -8.55 11.12 -22.48
C GLN A 137 -7.15 11.28 -23.10
N ASN A 138 -6.42 12.35 -22.76
CA ASN A 138 -5.04 12.56 -23.24
C ASN A 138 -4.11 11.38 -22.86
N LEU A 139 -4.28 10.75 -21.70
CA LEU A 139 -3.54 9.52 -21.33
C LEU A 139 -3.93 8.30 -22.18
N SER A 140 -5.22 8.15 -22.47
CA SER A 140 -5.73 7.07 -23.34
C SER A 140 -5.21 7.23 -24.77
N GLU A 141 -5.14 8.46 -25.28
CA GLU A 141 -4.64 8.78 -26.62
C GLU A 141 -3.11 8.63 -26.70
N LYS A 142 -2.36 9.14 -25.73
CA LYS A 142 -0.88 9.15 -25.74
C LYS A 142 -0.23 7.83 -25.35
N PHE A 143 -0.89 7.02 -24.52
CA PHE A 143 -0.31 5.79 -23.96
C PHE A 143 -1.20 4.55 -24.07
N GLY A 144 -2.41 4.64 -24.60
CA GLY A 144 -3.38 3.53 -24.60
C GLY A 144 -4.01 3.23 -23.23
N VAL A 145 -3.70 4.01 -22.19
CA VAL A 145 -4.13 3.74 -20.81
C VAL A 145 -5.42 4.51 -20.49
N LYS A 146 -6.56 3.82 -20.66
CA LYS A 146 -7.88 4.34 -20.27
C LYS A 146 -8.19 4.00 -18.82
N VAL A 147 -8.23 4.99 -17.94
CA VAL A 147 -8.55 4.78 -16.51
C VAL A 147 -10.04 5.04 -16.26
N ASN A 148 -10.75 4.06 -15.70
CA ASN A 148 -12.18 4.17 -15.38
C ASN A 148 -12.46 3.65 -13.97
N PRO A 149 -13.14 4.41 -13.08
CA PRO A 149 -13.48 5.84 -13.20
C PRO A 149 -12.24 6.75 -13.10
N PRO A 150 -12.24 7.98 -13.68
CA PRO A 150 -11.08 8.88 -13.67
C PRO A 150 -10.56 9.26 -12.27
N ILE A 151 -11.35 9.11 -11.21
CA ILE A 151 -10.89 9.30 -9.81
C ILE A 151 -9.76 8.33 -9.41
N MET A 152 -9.64 7.18 -10.10
CA MET A 152 -8.51 6.25 -9.92
C MET A 152 -7.15 6.90 -10.24
N LEU A 153 -7.08 7.95 -11.08
CA LEU A 153 -5.87 8.76 -11.26
C LEU A 153 -5.45 9.47 -9.97
N LYS A 154 -6.42 10.01 -9.21
CA LYS A 154 -6.17 10.60 -7.88
C LYS A 154 -5.72 9.54 -6.87
N TYR A 155 -6.24 8.31 -6.97
CA TYR A 155 -5.81 7.20 -6.11
C TYR A 155 -4.40 6.72 -6.46
N HIS A 156 -4.04 6.65 -7.74
CA HIS A 156 -2.68 6.38 -8.19
C HIS A 156 -1.67 7.38 -7.60
N ILE A 157 -1.95 8.68 -7.72
CA ILE A 157 -1.13 9.74 -7.09
C ILE A 157 -1.04 9.54 -5.57
N LYS A 158 -2.19 9.35 -4.91
CA LYS A 158 -2.28 9.32 -3.45
C LYS A 158 -1.60 8.11 -2.80
N TYR A 159 -1.63 6.94 -3.45
CA TYR A 159 -1.21 5.66 -2.86
C TYR A 159 -0.06 4.95 -3.59
N HIS A 160 0.36 5.39 -4.79
CA HIS A 160 1.37 4.68 -5.60
C HIS A 160 2.54 5.56 -6.10
N GLN A 161 2.42 6.90 -6.07
CA GLN A 161 3.49 7.83 -6.49
C GLN A 161 4.47 8.26 -5.38
N LYS A 162 4.39 7.68 -4.18
CA LYS A 162 5.34 8.00 -3.10
C LYS A 162 6.53 7.03 -3.09
N GLY A 163 7.56 7.43 -3.83
CA GLY A 163 8.90 6.87 -3.93
C GLY A 163 9.78 7.89 -4.64
#